data_AF-A0A318KMR0-F1
#
_entry.id   AF-A0A318KMR0-F1
#
_cell.length_a   1.000
_cell.length_b   1.000
_cell.length_c   1.000
_cell.angle_alpha   90.00
_cell.angle_beta   90.00
_cell.angle_gamma   90.00
#
_symmetry.space_group_name_H-M   'P 1'
#
loop_
_entity.id
_entity.type
_entity.pdbx_description
1 polymer ?
#
loop_
_entity_poly.entity_id
_entity_poly.type
_entity_poly.pdbx_seq_one_letter_code
_entity_poly.pdbx_strand_id
1 'polypeptide(L)'
;MNTPADVAAWAAAAPLSASDVDCATTVMLKILDGKCKMAEREKHIMAWLYDALLGRPGQRFGQAEHALIAQARAGMDEALRQTVYERRVLAETTLSRPVMKTFKAMIRAQGLFAGEAGENSDEEN
;
A
#
# COMPACT_ATOMS: atom_id res chain seq x y z
N MET A 1 16.99 -0.73 10.44
CA MET A 1 15.76 -1.52 10.26
C MET A 1 14.59 -0.61 10.61
N ASN A 2 13.54 -0.55 9.79
CA ASN A 2 12.33 0.18 10.18
C ASN A 2 11.48 -0.73 11.08
N THR A 3 10.92 -0.16 12.14
CA THR A 3 9.88 -0.79 12.97
C THR A 3 8.50 -0.21 12.60
N PRO A 4 7.38 -0.83 13.02
CA PRO A 4 6.06 -0.23 12.85
C PRO A 4 5.96 1.19 13.44
N ALA A 5 6.61 1.43 14.58
CA ALA A 5 6.63 2.74 15.23
C ALA A 5 7.39 3.80 14.41
N ASP A 6 8.50 3.42 13.78
CA ASP A 6 9.26 4.31 12.91
C ASP A 6 8.44 4.72 11.67
N VAL A 7 7.73 3.76 11.07
CA VAL A 7 6.84 4.03 9.93
C VAL A 7 5.66 4.91 10.33
N ALA A 8 5.08 4.69 11.51
CA ALA A 8 4.00 5.54 12.02
C ALA A 8 4.47 6.98 12.28
N ALA A 9 5.65 7.15 12.89
CA ALA A 9 6.25 8.47 13.11
C ALA A 9 6.54 9.18 11.79
N TRP A 10 7.09 8.45 10.81
CA TRP A 10 7.30 8.96 9.45
C TRP A 10 5.97 9.40 8.80
N ALA A 11 4.93 8.56 8.87
CA ALA A 11 3.62 8.85 8.27
C ALA A 11 2.89 10.03 8.95
N ALA A 12 3.21 10.33 10.21
CA ALA A 12 2.72 11.51 10.92
C ALA A 12 3.42 12.81 10.46
N ALA A 13 4.69 12.73 10.09
CA ALA A 13 5.48 13.89 9.64
C ALA A 13 5.40 14.14 8.12
N ALA A 14 5.19 13.09 7.32
CA ALA A 14 5.13 13.18 5.87
C ALA A 14 3.86 13.92 5.40
N PRO A 15 3.94 14.78 4.36
CA PRO A 15 2.81 15.53 3.83
C PRO A 15 1.92 14.66 2.92
N LEU A 16 1.32 13.61 3.51
CA LEU A 16 0.49 12.64 2.79
C LEU A 16 -0.90 13.21 2.47
N SER A 17 -1.29 13.15 1.21
CA SER A 17 -2.62 13.49 0.72
C SER A 17 -3.61 12.33 0.87
N ALA A 18 -4.90 12.61 0.70
CA ALA A 18 -5.94 11.57 0.63
C ALA A 18 -5.70 10.58 -0.54
N SER A 19 -5.08 11.03 -1.64
CA SER A 19 -4.71 10.14 -2.74
C SER A 19 -3.54 9.21 -2.37
N ASP A 20 -2.66 9.60 -1.44
CA ASP A 20 -1.57 8.75 -0.97
C ASP A 20 -2.08 7.63 -0.06
N VAL A 21 -3.14 7.91 0.72
CA VAL A 21 -3.89 6.89 1.48
C VAL A 21 -4.51 5.86 0.54
N ASP A 22 -5.11 6.30 -0.57
CA ASP A 22 -5.63 5.37 -1.60
C ASP A 22 -4.51 4.51 -2.21
N CYS A 23 -3.32 5.10 -2.44
CA CYS A 23 -2.16 4.38 -2.96
C CYS A 23 -1.69 3.30 -1.99
N ALA A 24 -1.56 3.63 -0.70
CA ALA A 24 -1.21 2.65 0.33
C ALA A 24 -2.25 1.51 0.43
N THR A 25 -3.53 1.86 0.36
CA THR A 25 -4.65 0.89 0.36
C THR A 25 -4.57 -0.05 -0.86
N THR A 26 -4.33 0.49 -2.04
CA THR A 26 -4.16 -0.30 -3.28
C THR A 26 -2.96 -1.23 -3.19
N VAL A 27 -1.82 -0.75 -2.67
CA VAL A 27 -0.64 -1.61 -2.47
C VAL A 27 -0.94 -2.72 -1.46
N MET A 28 -1.67 -2.45 -0.39
CA MET A 28 -2.08 -3.47 0.57
C MET A 28 -2.95 -4.56 -0.08
N LEU A 29 -3.91 -4.18 -0.94
CA LEU A 29 -4.69 -5.14 -1.73
C LEU A 29 -3.81 -5.97 -2.66
N LYS A 30 -2.82 -5.36 -3.31
CA LYS A 30 -1.85 -6.08 -4.17
C LYS A 30 -0.99 -7.06 -3.37
N ILE A 31 -0.64 -6.74 -2.12
CA ILE A 31 0.10 -7.63 -1.23
C ILE A 31 -0.76 -8.85 -0.88
N LEU A 32 -2.03 -8.64 -0.48
CA LEU A 32 -2.97 -9.72 -0.15
C LEU A 32 -3.29 -10.61 -1.36
N ASP A 33 -3.42 -10.04 -2.56
CA ASP A 33 -3.64 -10.79 -3.81
C ASP A 33 -2.35 -11.42 -4.38
N GLY A 34 -1.20 -11.23 -3.73
CA GLY A 34 0.09 -11.75 -4.21
C GLY A 34 0.59 -11.14 -5.53
N LYS A 35 0.04 -10.01 -5.97
CA LYS A 35 0.42 -9.29 -7.21
C LYS A 35 1.44 -8.16 -6.99
N CYS A 36 1.83 -7.89 -5.75
CA CYS A 36 2.85 -6.89 -5.44
C CYS A 36 4.25 -7.42 -5.76
N LYS A 37 5.00 -6.70 -6.62
CA LYS A 37 6.37 -7.03 -7.06
C LYS A 37 7.49 -6.40 -6.22
N MET A 38 7.14 -5.65 -5.18
CA MET A 38 8.12 -5.03 -4.28
C MET A 38 8.91 -6.11 -3.51
N ALA A 39 10.10 -5.79 -3.01
CA ALA A 39 10.85 -6.73 -2.17
C ALA A 39 10.06 -7.04 -0.88
N GLU A 40 10.23 -8.23 -0.30
CA GLU A 40 9.48 -8.64 0.92
C GLU A 40 9.60 -7.63 2.07
N ARG A 41 10.80 -7.06 2.25
CA ARG A 41 11.02 -5.98 3.22
C ARG A 41 10.17 -4.74 2.92
N GLU A 42 10.10 -4.31 1.67
CA GLU A 42 9.29 -3.16 1.29
C GLU A 42 7.79 -3.45 1.42
N LYS A 43 7.34 -4.70 1.15
CA LYS A 43 5.96 -5.12 1.39
C LYS A 43 5.58 -4.99 2.87
N HIS A 44 6.46 -5.42 3.78
CA HIS A 44 6.24 -5.23 5.22
C HIS A 44 6.15 -3.75 5.61
N ILE A 45 7.05 -2.92 5.09
CA ILE A 45 7.02 -1.47 5.33
C ILE A 45 5.71 -0.85 4.78
N MET A 46 5.26 -1.27 3.60
CA MET A 46 3.98 -0.82 3.04
C MET A 46 2.78 -1.29 3.84
N ALA A 47 2.82 -2.49 4.42
CA ALA A 47 1.77 -2.96 5.33
C ALA A 47 1.71 -2.11 6.60
N TRP A 48 2.86 -1.76 7.20
CA TRP A 48 2.91 -0.83 8.34
C TRP A 48 2.49 0.59 7.97
N LEU A 49 2.83 1.05 6.76
CA LEU A 49 2.39 2.36 6.28
C LEU A 49 0.86 2.37 6.14
N TYR A 50 0.27 1.33 5.56
CA TYR A 50 -1.18 1.20 5.50
C TYR A 50 -1.80 1.24 6.91
N ASP A 51 -1.23 0.51 7.87
CA ASP A 51 -1.72 0.49 9.25
C ASP A 51 -1.65 1.88 9.91
N ALA A 52 -0.55 2.60 9.70
CA ALA A 52 -0.36 3.96 10.21
C ALA A 52 -1.32 4.99 9.59
N LEU A 53 -1.91 4.67 8.43
CA LEU A 53 -2.87 5.51 7.72
C LEU A 53 -4.32 5.10 7.98
N LEU A 54 -4.58 3.99 8.68
CA LEU A 54 -5.93 3.60 9.07
C LEU A 54 -6.62 4.73 9.84
N GLY A 55 -7.84 5.07 9.42
CA GLY A 55 -8.62 6.17 9.99
C GLY A 55 -8.40 7.53 9.32
N ARG A 56 -7.43 7.69 8.42
CA ARG A 56 -7.34 8.86 7.54
C ARG A 56 -8.26 8.64 6.32
N PRO A 57 -9.02 9.67 5.88
CA PRO A 57 -9.87 9.53 4.70
C PRO A 57 -9.02 9.40 3.42
N GLY A 58 -9.30 8.36 2.64
CA GLY A 58 -8.86 8.26 1.25
C GLY A 58 -9.67 9.19 0.34
N GLN A 59 -9.17 9.44 -0.87
CA GLN A 59 -9.91 10.23 -1.87
C GLN A 59 -10.98 9.38 -2.57
N ARG A 60 -10.72 8.08 -2.75
CA ARG A 60 -11.58 7.14 -3.50
C ARG A 60 -11.98 5.92 -2.68
N PHE A 61 -11.11 5.47 -1.79
CA PHE A 61 -11.32 4.27 -0.98
C PHE A 61 -11.60 4.66 0.47
N GLY A 62 -12.33 3.78 1.16
CA GLY A 62 -12.71 4.03 2.55
C GLY A 62 -13.06 2.76 3.28
N GLN A 63 -14.11 2.82 4.10
CA GLN A 63 -14.43 1.76 5.06
C GLN A 63 -14.62 0.38 4.43
N ALA A 64 -15.14 0.30 3.21
CA ALA A 64 -15.37 -0.97 2.52
C ALA A 64 -14.04 -1.68 2.19
N GLU A 65 -13.05 -0.96 1.65
CA GLU A 65 -11.72 -1.50 1.38
C GLU A 65 -11.01 -1.90 2.68
N HIS A 66 -11.10 -1.07 3.72
CA HIS A 66 -10.49 -1.37 5.00
C HIS A 66 -11.10 -2.61 5.67
N ALA A 67 -12.43 -2.77 5.60
CA ALA A 67 -13.11 -3.94 6.11
C ALA A 67 -12.74 -5.21 5.33
N LEU A 68 -12.58 -5.12 4.01
CA LEU A 68 -12.12 -6.24 3.18
C LEU A 68 -10.69 -6.65 3.54
N ILE A 69 -9.78 -5.67 3.68
CA ILE A 69 -8.39 -5.92 4.07
C ILE A 69 -8.32 -6.57 5.46
N ALA A 70 -9.13 -6.09 6.41
CA ALA A 70 -9.19 -6.67 7.75
C ALA A 70 -9.65 -8.13 7.74
N GLN A 71 -10.70 -8.46 6.96
CA GLN A 71 -11.17 -9.83 6.77
C GLN A 71 -10.08 -10.71 6.15
N ALA A 72 -9.45 -10.24 5.06
CA ALA A 72 -8.42 -11.00 4.37
C ALA A 72 -7.19 -11.28 5.26
N ARG A 73 -6.82 -10.34 6.13
CA ARG A 73 -5.74 -10.54 7.11
C ARG A 73 -6.11 -11.54 8.22
N ALA A 74 -7.39 -11.65 8.58
CA ALA A 74 -7.87 -12.62 9.58
C ALA A 74 -7.89 -14.06 9.02
N GLY A 75 -8.00 -14.20 7.70
CA GLY A 75 -7.93 -15.48 7.00
C GLY A 75 -8.61 -15.38 5.64
N MET A 76 -8.06 -16.04 4.62
CA MET A 76 -8.62 -16.06 3.27
C MET A 76 -9.17 -17.42 2.90
N ASP A 77 -10.48 -17.50 2.70
CA ASP A 77 -11.10 -18.56 1.93
C ASP A 77 -11.12 -18.21 0.44
N GLU A 78 -11.65 -19.11 -0.38
CA GLU A 78 -11.66 -18.93 -1.84
C GLU A 78 -12.55 -17.79 -2.30
N ALA A 79 -13.72 -17.60 -1.67
CA ALA A 79 -14.62 -16.52 -2.00
C ALA A 79 -14.00 -15.15 -1.67
N LEU A 80 -13.28 -15.06 -0.55
CA LEU A 80 -12.59 -13.85 -0.15
C LEU A 80 -11.37 -13.56 -1.03
N ARG A 81 -10.63 -14.58 -1.49
CA ARG A 81 -9.57 -14.41 -2.51
C ARG A 81 -10.13 -13.77 -3.77
N GLN A 82 -11.25 -14.31 -4.28
CA GLN A 82 -11.89 -13.76 -5.47
C GLN A 82 -12.34 -12.29 -5.25
N THR A 83 -12.90 -11.98 -4.09
CA THR A 83 -13.32 -10.61 -3.74
C THR A 83 -12.12 -9.65 -3.66
N VAL A 84 -11.01 -10.07 -3.05
CA VAL A 84 -9.77 -9.29 -2.97
C VAL A 84 -9.19 -9.05 -4.37
N TYR A 85 -9.18 -10.07 -5.23
CA TYR A 85 -8.76 -9.94 -6.62
C TYR A 85 -9.59 -8.89 -7.36
N GLU A 86 -10.92 -8.98 -7.31
CA GLU A 86 -11.83 -8.04 -7.98
C GLU A 86 -11.64 -6.62 -7.47
N ARG A 87 -11.54 -6.47 -6.13
CA ARG A 87 -11.33 -5.15 -5.52
C ARG A 87 -9.97 -4.57 -5.88
N ARG A 88 -8.91 -5.38 -5.97
CA ARG A 88 -7.60 -4.92 -6.44
C ARG A 88 -7.67 -4.44 -7.89
N VAL A 89 -8.32 -5.20 -8.79
CA VAL A 89 -8.49 -4.78 -10.20
C VAL A 89 -9.21 -3.44 -10.29
N LEU A 90 -10.30 -3.28 -9.54
CA LEU A 90 -11.03 -2.02 -9.48
C LEU A 90 -10.14 -0.89 -8.96
N ALA A 91 -9.40 -1.13 -7.88
CA ALA A 91 -8.52 -0.12 -7.29
C ALA A 91 -7.42 0.34 -8.27
N GLU A 92 -6.79 -0.60 -8.97
CA GLU A 92 -5.78 -0.31 -10.00
C GLU A 92 -6.35 0.39 -11.24
N THR A 93 -7.62 0.16 -11.55
CA THR A 93 -8.30 0.86 -12.65
C THR A 93 -8.66 2.30 -12.24
N THR A 94 -9.01 2.50 -10.97
CA THR A 94 -9.45 3.79 -10.43
C THR A 94 -8.27 4.72 -10.13
N LEU A 95 -7.13 4.17 -9.68
CA LEU A 95 -5.89 4.91 -9.49
C LEU A 95 -5.01 4.86 -10.74
N SER A 96 -4.80 6.03 -11.35
CA SER A 96 -3.94 6.10 -12.53
C SER A 96 -2.50 5.74 -12.22
N ARG A 97 -1.80 5.14 -13.19
CA ARG A 97 -0.36 4.81 -13.07
C ARG A 97 0.50 6.02 -12.66
N PRO A 98 0.30 7.25 -13.21
CA PRO A 98 1.05 8.42 -12.78
C PRO A 98 0.89 8.75 -11.29
N VAL A 99 -0.29 8.55 -10.71
CA VAL A 99 -0.53 8.76 -9.27
C VAL A 99 0.29 7.77 -8.44
N MET A 100 0.22 6.48 -8.76
CA MET A 100 1.01 5.47 -8.05
C MET A 100 2.52 5.71 -8.18
N LYS A 101 3.00 6.10 -9.38
CA LYS A 101 4.41 6.42 -9.63
C LYS A 101 4.88 7.61 -8.80
N THR A 102 4.07 8.67 -8.73
CA THR A 102 4.36 9.88 -7.95
C THR A 102 4.44 9.57 -6.46
N PHE A 103 3.46 8.83 -5.93
CA PHE A 103 3.46 8.36 -4.54
C PHE A 103 4.72 7.54 -4.22
N LYS A 104 5.05 6.56 -5.05
CA LYS A 104 6.21 5.68 -4.87
C LYS A 104 7.55 6.43 -4.93
N ALA A 105 7.65 7.40 -5.83
CA ALA A 105 8.82 8.27 -5.93
C ALA A 105 8.97 9.13 -4.67
N MET A 106 7.87 9.69 -4.17
CA MET A 106 7.87 10.51 -2.95
C MET A 106 8.33 9.71 -1.72
N ILE A 107 7.75 8.53 -1.46
CA ILE A 107 8.13 7.74 -0.27
C ILE A 107 9.57 7.24 -0.33
N ARG A 108 10.10 6.98 -1.55
CA ARG A 108 11.52 6.64 -1.77
C ARG A 108 12.43 7.82 -1.52
N ALA A 109 12.11 8.99 -2.09
CA ALA A 109 12.89 10.20 -1.90
C ALA A 109 12.96 10.63 -0.43
N GLN A 110 11.89 10.37 0.33
CA GLN A 110 11.82 10.62 1.77
C GLN A 110 12.42 9.49 2.62
N GLY A 111 13.05 8.49 1.99
CA GLY A 111 13.79 7.45 2.70
C GLY A 111 12.94 6.42 3.43
N LEU A 112 11.63 6.30 3.15
CA LEU A 112 10.77 5.33 3.84
C LEU A 112 11.29 3.89 3.68
N PHE A 113 11.85 3.55 2.52
CA PHE A 113 12.47 2.24 2.30
C PHE A 113 13.97 2.19 2.63
N ALA A 114 14.60 3.30 3.03
CA ALA A 114 16.02 3.32 3.30
C ALA A 114 16.38 2.32 4.43
N GLY A 115 17.31 1.43 4.11
CA GLY A 115 17.74 0.30 4.92
C GLY A 115 18.28 -0.76 3.96
N GLU A 116 19.59 -0.65 3.72
CA GLU A 116 20.48 -1.46 2.87
C GLU A 116 19.90 -2.01 1.54
N ALA A 117 20.51 -1.50 0.45
CA ALA A 117 20.27 -1.69 -0.97
C ALA A 117 19.57 -2.96 -1.45
N GLY A 118 18.66 -2.79 -2.43
CA GLY A 118 18.07 -3.87 -3.21
C GLY A 118 17.19 -3.35 -4.34
N GLU A 119 17.83 -2.63 -5.26
CA GLU A 119 17.53 -2.42 -6.69
C GLU A 119 16.09 -2.21 -7.21
N ASN A 120 15.97 -1.10 -7.94
CA ASN A 120 14.93 -0.77 -8.90
C ASN A 120 14.49 -1.97 -9.75
N SER A 121 13.19 -2.23 -9.75
CA SER A 121 12.50 -2.78 -10.92
C SER A 121 11.21 -2.00 -11.14
N ASP A 122 11.37 -0.71 -11.45
CA ASP A 122 10.39 0.01 -12.23
C ASP A 122 10.80 -0.15 -13.72
N GLU A 123 10.61 -1.35 -14.27
CA GLU A 123 10.52 -1.53 -15.73
C GLU A 123 9.07 -1.26 -16.14
N GLU A 124 8.84 -0.05 -16.65
CA GLU A 124 7.72 0.22 -17.54
C GLU A 124 8.15 -0.12 -18.97
N ASN A 125 7.45 -1.11 -19.54
CA ASN A 125 7.38 -1.54 -20.93
C ASN A 125 8.39 -2.60 -21.41
#